data_AF-A0A817TMC7-F1
#
_entry.id   AF-A0A817TMC7-F1
#
_cell.length_a   1.000
_cell.length_b   1.000
_cell.length_c   1.000
_cell.angle_alpha   90.00
_cell.angle_beta   90.00
_cell.angle_gamma   90.00
#
_symmetry.space_group_name_H-M   'P 1'
#
loop_
_entity.id
_entity.type
_entity.pdbx_description
1 polymer ?
#
loop_
_entity_poly.entity_id
_entity_poly.type
_entity_poly.pdbx_seq_one_letter_code
_entity_poly.pdbx_strand_id
1 'polypeptide(L)'
;MFLCQDLDKHSPSNFTKYETEILDYLHDNIPRALINLVLILNVRGVDLLNVGGPICRLFHNKTYLCAAFLSENQATKLNKWIPQYHEMLVDLIHSSRYDTNDNFTVVIQPFMVHAQ
;
A
#
# COMPACT_ATOMS: atom_id res chain seq x y z
N MET A 1 -6.05 6.45 -2.27
CA MET A 1 -5.83 7.31 -1.08
C MET A 1 -7.01 7.19 -0.10
N PHE A 2 -7.29 5.97 0.37
CA PHE A 2 -8.39 5.68 1.32
C PHE A 2 -7.89 4.97 2.60
N LEU A 3 -6.62 4.52 2.59
CA LEU A 3 -6.06 3.60 3.59
C LEU A 3 -6.24 4.07 5.04
N CYS A 4 -6.07 5.36 5.32
CA CYS A 4 -6.13 5.88 6.68
C CYS A 4 -7.41 6.64 7.02
N GLN A 5 -8.42 6.59 6.15
CA GLN A 5 -9.78 6.99 6.51
C GLN A 5 -10.39 5.98 7.49
N ASP A 6 -10.09 4.70 7.31
CA ASP A 6 -10.48 3.62 8.20
C ASP A 6 -9.33 2.63 8.34
N LEU A 7 -8.43 2.92 9.28
CA LEU A 7 -7.27 2.09 9.54
C LEU A 7 -7.70 0.68 9.93
N ASP A 8 -8.70 0.52 10.80
CA ASP A 8 -9.05 -0.81 11.29
C ASP A 8 -9.60 -1.71 10.17
N LYS A 9 -10.39 -1.15 9.25
CA LYS A 9 -10.80 -1.84 8.01
C LYS A 9 -9.60 -2.19 7.12
N HIS A 10 -8.65 -1.27 6.98
CA HIS A 10 -7.49 -1.42 6.11
C HIS A 10 -6.25 -1.99 6.81
N SER A 11 -6.39 -2.73 7.91
CA SER A 11 -5.26 -3.36 8.61
C SER A 11 -4.36 -4.18 7.67
N PRO A 12 -3.06 -4.39 8.00
CA PRO A 12 -2.13 -5.18 7.18
C PRO A 12 -2.65 -6.56 6.76
N SER A 13 -3.32 -7.25 7.67
CA SER A 13 -3.95 -8.54 7.39
C SER A 13 -5.09 -8.43 6.38
N ASN A 14 -6.03 -7.48 6.59
CA ASN A 14 -7.14 -7.29 5.66
C ASN A 14 -6.66 -6.83 4.28
N PHE A 15 -5.69 -5.92 4.23
CA PHE A 15 -5.11 -5.45 2.99
C PHE A 15 -4.45 -6.59 2.21
N THR A 16 -3.59 -7.37 2.87
CA THR A 16 -2.94 -8.54 2.24
C THR A 16 -3.96 -9.57 1.77
N LYS A 17 -5.04 -9.77 2.53
CA LYS A 17 -6.15 -10.63 2.11
C LYS A 17 -6.80 -10.14 0.81
N TYR A 18 -7.12 -8.85 0.69
CA TYR A 18 -7.70 -8.31 -0.53
C TYR A 18 -6.76 -8.44 -1.73
N GLU A 19 -5.48 -8.15 -1.55
CA GLU A 19 -4.47 -8.33 -2.59
C GLU A 19 -4.35 -9.80 -3.02
N THR A 20 -4.41 -10.74 -2.05
CA THR A 20 -4.42 -12.19 -2.33
C THR A 20 -5.64 -12.57 -3.17
N GLU A 21 -6.85 -12.11 -2.80
CA GLU A 21 -8.08 -12.40 -3.55
C GLU A 21 -8.01 -11.87 -5.00
N ILE A 22 -7.43 -10.69 -5.22
CA ILE A 22 -7.23 -10.12 -6.55
C ILE A 22 -6.22 -10.93 -7.35
N LEU A 23 -5.06 -11.26 -6.77
CA LEU A 23 -4.02 -12.02 -7.46
C LEU A 23 -4.46 -13.45 -7.77
N ASP A 24 -5.20 -14.10 -6.87
CA ASP A 24 -5.81 -15.41 -7.10
C ASP A 24 -6.78 -15.36 -8.28
N TYR A 25 -7.66 -14.35 -8.32
CA TYR A 25 -8.58 -14.16 -9.44
C TYR A 25 -7.83 -13.96 -10.77
N LEU A 26 -6.76 -13.15 -10.77
CA LEU A 26 -5.96 -12.91 -11.98
C LEU A 26 -5.24 -14.18 -12.42
N HIS A 27 -4.70 -14.97 -11.49
CA HIS A 27 -4.04 -16.24 -11.78
C HIS A 27 -5.00 -17.26 -12.41
N ASP A 28 -6.23 -17.34 -11.90
CA ASP A 28 -7.25 -18.26 -12.39
C ASP A 28 -7.82 -17.87 -13.77
N ASN A 29 -7.89 -16.56 -14.07
CA ASN A 29 -8.64 -16.05 -15.22
C ASN A 29 -7.78 -15.46 -16.34
N ILE A 30 -6.50 -15.15 -16.09
CA ILE A 30 -5.62 -14.55 -17.08
C ILE A 30 -4.57 -15.58 -17.55
N PRO A 31 -4.67 -16.07 -18.79
CA PRO A 31 -3.90 -17.23 -19.24
C PRO A 31 -2.40 -16.97 -19.37
N ARG A 32 -1.97 -15.72 -19.57
CA ARG A 32 -0.56 -15.34 -19.63
C ARG A 32 -0.36 -13.88 -19.23
N ALA A 33 0.33 -13.62 -18.12
CA ALA A 33 0.59 -12.27 -17.62
C ALA A 33 1.85 -12.17 -16.76
N LEU A 34 2.52 -11.02 -16.88
CA LEU A 34 3.48 -10.54 -15.89
C LEU A 34 2.78 -9.48 -15.05
N ILE A 35 2.52 -9.77 -13.78
CA ILE A 35 1.93 -8.83 -12.84
C ILE A 35 3.06 -8.11 -12.12
N ASN A 36 3.10 -6.78 -12.27
CA ASN A 36 4.05 -5.94 -11.56
C ASN A 36 3.37 -5.33 -10.32
N LEU A 37 3.61 -5.92 -9.16
CA LEU A 37 3.03 -5.50 -7.89
C LEU A 37 3.85 -4.35 -7.28
N VAL A 38 3.23 -3.18 -7.17
CA VAL A 38 3.84 -2.00 -6.53
C VAL A 38 3.41 -1.96 -5.07
N LEU A 39 4.40 -1.94 -4.16
CA LEU A 39 4.14 -1.85 -2.73
C LEU A 39 3.53 -0.50 -2.35
N ILE A 40 2.80 -0.49 -1.24
CA ILE A 40 2.13 0.71 -0.76
C ILE A 40 3.13 1.84 -0.45
N LEU A 41 2.81 3.06 -0.89
CA LEU A 41 3.61 4.24 -0.58
C LEU A 41 3.62 4.51 0.93
N ASN A 42 4.77 4.93 1.44
CA ASN A 42 4.85 5.55 2.75
C ASN A 42 4.18 6.93 2.73
N VAL A 43 2.90 6.98 3.08
CA VAL A 43 2.10 8.21 3.03
C VAL A 43 2.57 9.31 3.99
N ARG A 44 3.49 9.01 4.92
CA ARG A 44 4.08 10.02 5.80
C ARG A 44 4.92 11.06 5.07
N GLY A 45 5.57 10.68 3.97
CA GLY A 45 6.36 11.63 3.17
C GLY A 45 5.51 12.79 2.63
N VAL A 46 4.18 12.61 2.55
CA VAL A 46 3.27 13.66 2.09
C VAL A 46 3.07 14.77 3.12
N ASP A 47 3.31 14.52 4.42
CA ASP A 47 3.27 15.58 5.44
C ASP A 47 4.36 16.63 5.15
N LEU A 48 5.48 16.23 4.53
CA LEU A 48 6.55 17.13 4.08
C LEU A 48 6.09 18.07 2.96
N LEU A 49 5.00 17.76 2.25
CA LEU A 49 4.44 18.64 1.22
C LEU A 49 3.59 19.76 1.83
N ASN A 50 3.38 19.74 3.15
CA ASN A 50 2.51 20.68 3.84
C ASN A 50 3.22 21.98 4.29
N VAL A 51 4.23 22.43 3.54
CA VAL A 51 5.09 23.60 3.85
C VAL A 51 4.51 24.95 3.37
N GLY A 52 3.24 24.98 2.96
CA GLY A 52 2.63 26.18 2.38
C GLY A 52 2.04 27.18 3.38
N GLY A 53 1.65 28.35 2.85
CA GLY A 53 0.83 29.33 3.58
C GLY A 53 -0.54 28.75 4.00
N PRO A 54 -1.34 29.51 4.77
CA PRO A 54 -2.62 29.03 5.32
C PRO A 54 -3.59 28.45 4.28
N ILE A 55 -3.60 29.01 3.07
CA ILE A 55 -4.45 28.56 1.96
C ILE A 55 -4.04 27.15 1.48
N CYS A 56 -2.75 26.87 1.33
CA CYS A 56 -2.27 25.55 0.92
C CYS A 56 -2.59 24.50 1.98
N ARG A 57 -2.41 24.84 3.27
CA ARG A 57 -2.78 23.95 4.38
C ARG A 57 -4.27 23.66 4.41
N LEU A 58 -5.12 24.66 4.18
CA LEU A 58 -6.57 24.47 4.12
C LEU A 58 -6.96 23.55 2.96
N PHE A 59 -6.38 23.76 1.77
CA PHE A 59 -6.63 22.91 0.61
C PHE A 59 -6.13 21.48 0.84
N HIS A 60 -4.93 21.31 1.39
CA HIS A 60 -4.39 20.00 1.73
C HIS A 60 -5.25 19.27 2.76
N ASN A 61 -5.81 19.99 3.75
CA ASN A 61 -6.68 19.38 4.75
C ASN A 61 -7.98 18.87 4.13
N LYS A 62 -8.51 19.56 3.12
CA LYS A 62 -9.76 19.16 2.44
C LYS A 62 -9.55 18.06 1.41
N THR A 63 -8.40 18.03 0.75
CA THR A 63 -8.15 17.14 -0.41
C THR A 63 -7.28 15.92 -0.06
N TYR A 64 -6.40 16.04 0.93
CA TYR A 64 -5.38 15.05 1.29
C TYR A 64 -5.41 14.74 2.80
N LEU A 65 -6.60 14.48 3.33
CA LEU A 65 -6.84 14.11 4.75
C LEU A 65 -5.87 13.03 5.26
N CYS A 66 -5.52 12.09 4.38
CA CYS A 66 -4.77 10.90 4.75
C CYS A 66 -3.24 11.06 4.74
N ALA A 67 -2.75 12.21 4.31
CA ALA A 67 -1.36 12.35 3.90
C ALA A 67 -0.69 13.60 4.46
N ALA A 68 -1.46 14.59 4.90
CA ALA A 68 -0.94 15.88 5.35
C ALA A 68 -1.37 16.29 6.78
N PHE A 69 -2.37 15.60 7.37
CA PHE A 69 -3.00 15.97 8.64
C PHE A 69 -3.39 14.74 9.47
N LEU A 70 -2.45 13.80 9.63
CA LEU A 70 -2.67 12.63 10.49
C LEU A 70 -2.71 13.05 11.96
N SER A 71 -3.66 12.50 12.72
CA SER A 71 -3.58 12.54 14.19
C SER A 71 -2.37 11.73 14.68
N GLU A 72 -1.87 12.02 15.88
CA GLU A 72 -0.74 11.30 16.48
C GLU A 72 -0.99 9.78 16.55
N ASN A 73 -2.22 9.38 16.88
CA ASN A 73 -2.63 7.97 16.90
C ASN A 73 -2.61 7.34 15.51
N GLN A 74 -3.10 8.04 14.48
CA GLN A 74 -3.06 7.54 13.09
C GLN A 74 -1.63 7.44 12.57
N ALA A 75 -0.81 8.45 12.83
CA ALA A 75 0.61 8.45 12.45
C ALA A 75 1.37 7.29 13.13
N THR A 76 1.12 7.06 14.43
CA THR A 76 1.73 5.96 15.19
C THR A 76 1.29 4.58 14.66
N LYS A 77 0.00 4.39 14.37
CA LYS A 77 -0.49 3.15 13.74
C LYS A 77 0.13 2.93 12.37
N LEU A 78 0.14 3.95 11.50
CA LEU A 78 0.72 3.87 10.15
C LEU A 78 2.22 3.57 10.18
N ASN A 79 2.97 4.15 11.12
CA ASN A 79 4.38 3.83 11.34
C ASN A 79 4.63 2.34 11.58
N LYS A 80 3.72 1.69 12.32
CA LYS A 80 3.80 0.26 12.58
C LYS A 80 3.35 -0.56 11.38
N TRP A 81 2.35 -0.09 10.64
CA TRP A 81 1.67 -0.89 9.62
C TRP A 81 2.30 -0.82 8.24
N ILE A 82 2.91 0.30 7.85
CA ILE A 82 3.59 0.41 6.55
C ILE A 82 4.62 -0.71 6.32
N PRO A 83 5.54 -0.96 7.27
CA PRO A 83 6.46 -2.10 7.16
C PRO A 83 5.73 -3.45 7.08
N GLN A 84 4.63 -3.61 7.82
CA GLN A 84 3.86 -4.86 7.82
C GLN A 84 3.15 -5.10 6.48
N TYR A 85 2.61 -4.06 5.83
CA TYR A 85 2.05 -4.23 4.47
C TYR A 85 3.14 -4.71 3.50
N HIS A 86 4.35 -4.16 3.59
CA HIS A 86 5.45 -4.56 2.73
C HIS A 86 5.87 -5.99 3.02
N GLU A 87 6.13 -6.33 4.28
CA GLU A 87 6.54 -7.68 4.71
C GLU A 87 5.50 -8.74 4.29
N MET A 88 4.23 -8.53 4.62
CA MET A 88 3.17 -9.50 4.32
C MET A 88 2.95 -9.69 2.81
N LEU A 89 3.05 -8.63 2.00
CA LEU A 89 2.99 -8.76 0.55
C LEU A 89 4.22 -9.45 -0.02
N VAL A 90 5.41 -9.15 0.51
CA VAL A 90 6.65 -9.80 0.10
C VAL A 90 6.58 -11.30 0.38
N ASP A 91 6.13 -11.68 1.58
CA ASP A 91 5.94 -13.07 1.97
C ASP A 91 4.90 -13.77 1.09
N LEU A 92 3.78 -13.09 0.77
CA LEU A 92 2.76 -13.63 -0.13
C LEU A 92 3.36 -13.98 -1.50
N ILE A 93 4.12 -13.08 -2.12
CA ILE A 93 4.71 -13.34 -3.45
C ILE A 93 5.83 -14.38 -3.36
N HIS A 94 6.66 -14.35 -2.32
CA HIS A 94 7.74 -15.32 -2.12
C HIS A 94 7.26 -16.70 -1.67
N SER A 95 5.98 -16.88 -1.34
CA SER A 95 5.41 -18.18 -0.99
C SER A 95 5.31 -19.16 -2.17
N SER A 96 5.69 -18.73 -3.39
CA SER A 96 5.55 -19.47 -4.64
C SER A 96 4.10 -19.83 -5.02
N ARG A 97 3.10 -19.21 -4.37
CA ARG A 97 1.68 -19.43 -4.63
C ARG A 97 1.30 -19.26 -6.10
N TYR A 98 1.93 -18.32 -6.80
CA TYR A 98 1.61 -17.96 -8.19
C TYR A 98 2.56 -18.57 -9.22
N ASP A 99 3.66 -19.21 -8.79
CA ASP A 99 4.68 -19.80 -9.66
C ASP A 99 4.32 -21.24 -10.06
N THR A 100 3.07 -21.44 -10.53
CA THR A 100 2.58 -22.78 -10.89
C THR A 100 2.95 -23.19 -12.31
N ASN A 101 3.24 -22.22 -13.19
CA ASN A 101 3.64 -22.42 -14.58
C ASN A 101 4.33 -21.17 -15.17
N ASP A 102 4.95 -21.31 -16.35
CA ASP A 102 5.75 -20.25 -16.97
C ASP A 102 4.94 -19.12 -17.64
N ASN A 103 3.61 -19.20 -17.66
CA ASN A 103 2.77 -18.19 -18.30
C ASN A 103 2.31 -17.08 -17.35
N PHE A 104 2.41 -17.27 -16.03
CA PHE A 104 1.99 -16.27 -15.06
C PHE A 104 3.07 -16.07 -14.02
N THR A 105 3.41 -14.82 -13.73
CA THR A 105 4.34 -14.51 -12.64
C THR A 105 4.01 -13.15 -12.04
N VAL A 106 4.24 -13.02 -10.74
CA VAL A 106 4.08 -11.77 -9.99
C VAL A 106 5.45 -11.32 -9.53
N VAL A 107 5.84 -10.11 -9.90
CA VAL A 107 7.10 -9.50 -9.47
C VAL A 107 6.81 -8.31 -8.57
N ILE A 108 7.62 -8.15 -7.53
CA ILE A 108 7.54 -6.99 -6.64
C ILE A 108 8.43 -5.88 -7.20
N GLN A 109 7.84 -4.68 -7.29
CA GLN A 109 8.60 -3.47 -7.59
C GLN A 109 8.89 -2.70 -6.30
N PRO A 110 10.14 -2.71 -5.81
CA PRO A 110 10.48 -2.18 -4.48
C PRO A 110 10.64 -0.65 -4.45
N PHE A 111 9.95 0.09 -5.33
CA PHE A 111 10.05 1.55 -5.39
C PHE A 111 9.73 2.23 -4.06
N MET A 112 8.79 1.67 -3.30
CA MET A 112 8.27 2.27 -2.08
C MET A 112 8.94 1.75 -0.80
N VAL A 113 9.86 0.78 -0.89
CA VAL A 113 10.56 0.22 0.27
C VAL A 113 11.54 1.23 0.87
N HIS A 114 12.10 2.09 0.02
CA HIS A 114 13.09 3.11 0.40
C HIS A 114 12.64 4.54 0.09
N ALA A 115 11.38 4.74 -0.31
CA ALA A 115 10.83 6.08 -0.51
C ALA A 115 10.73 6.78 0.86
N GLN A 116 11.70 7.67 1.12
CA GLN A 116 11.81 8.51 2.32
C GLN A 116 11.05 9.83 2.13
#